data_AF-A0A7S2X7Q2-F1
#
_entry.id   AF-A0A7S2X7Q2-F1
#
_cell.length_a   1.000
_cell.length_b   1.000
_cell.length_c   1.000
_cell.angle_alpha   90.00
_cell.angle_beta   90.00
_cell.angle_gamma   90.00
#
_symmetry.space_group_name_H-M   'P 1'
#
loop_
_entity.id
_entity.type
_entity.pdbx_description
1 polymer ?
#
loop_
_entity_poly.entity_id
_entity_poly.type
_entity_poly.pdbx_seq_one_letter_code
_entity_poly.pdbx_strand_id
1 'polypeptide(L)'
;GARQLGVSFACGGWLMNYLFGVAKGLQRIGVQHHCHLIGSSAGALTAVGLALDSDFDQVMDRATTMYARTERASLRGCFRVREYLQDCLDHCGNLHRFAEIGEDRHVTV
;
A
#
# COMPACT_ATOMS: atom_id res chain seq x y z
N GLY A 1 -3.02 31.45 -0.72
CA GLY A 1 -2.88 30.26 0.12
C GLY A 1 -2.72 29.05 -0.77
N ALA A 2 -1.68 28.26 -0.59
CA ALA A 2 -1.50 27.03 -1.36
C ALA A 2 -2.65 26.06 -1.04
N ARG A 3 -3.27 25.48 -2.06
CA ARG A 3 -4.35 24.50 -1.90
C ARG A 3 -3.73 23.19 -1.42
N GLN A 4 -4.05 22.78 -0.19
CA GLN A 4 -3.62 21.49 0.35
C GLN A 4 -4.31 20.37 -0.45
N LEU A 5 -3.51 19.48 -1.05
CA LEU A 5 -4.03 18.36 -1.82
C LEU A 5 -4.35 17.21 -0.85
N GLY A 6 -5.54 16.61 -0.96
CA GLY A 6 -5.92 15.42 -0.20
C GLY A 6 -6.15 14.25 -1.14
N VAL A 7 -5.63 13.07 -0.79
CA VAL A 7 -5.86 11.82 -1.51
C VAL A 7 -6.49 10.81 -0.55
N SER A 8 -7.67 10.31 -0.91
CA SER A 8 -8.38 9.30 -0.12
C SER A 8 -8.44 7.99 -0.90
N PHE A 9 -7.96 6.93 -0.27
CA PHE A 9 -8.06 5.56 -0.78
C PHE A 9 -9.19 4.83 -0.06
N ALA A 10 -10.24 4.48 -0.82
CA ALA A 10 -11.37 3.73 -0.29
C ALA A 10 -10.97 2.31 0.15
N CYS A 11 -11.83 1.67 0.95
CA CYS A 11 -11.66 0.26 1.26
C CYS A 11 -11.77 -0.59 -0.01
N GLY A 12 -11.04 -1.69 -0.06
CA GLY A 12 -11.02 -2.62 -1.17
C GLY A 12 -10.70 -4.02 -0.69
N GLY A 13 -11.32 -5.03 -1.30
CA GLY A 13 -10.92 -6.42 -1.10
C GLY A 13 -9.72 -6.77 -1.98
N TRP A 14 -9.75 -7.97 -2.56
CA TRP A 14 -8.75 -8.46 -3.51
C TRP A 14 -8.48 -7.54 -4.72
N LEU A 15 -9.40 -6.61 -5.02
CA LEU A 15 -9.23 -5.59 -6.06
C LEU A 15 -8.24 -4.47 -5.66
N MET A 16 -7.67 -4.46 -4.45
CA MET A 16 -6.70 -3.47 -3.96
C MET A 16 -5.54 -3.16 -4.93
N ASN A 17 -5.16 -4.09 -5.81
CA ASN A 17 -4.09 -3.91 -6.78
C ASN A 17 -4.22 -2.65 -7.65
N TYR A 18 -5.44 -2.19 -7.96
CA TYR A 18 -5.60 -0.94 -8.70
C TYR A 18 -5.19 0.29 -7.86
N LEU A 19 -5.42 0.27 -6.55
CA LEU A 19 -5.04 1.35 -5.63
C LEU A 19 -3.51 1.48 -5.57
N PHE A 20 -2.79 0.36 -5.59
CA PHE A 20 -1.32 0.34 -5.69
C PHE A 20 -0.81 0.93 -7.01
N GLY A 21 -1.49 0.67 -8.13
CA GLY A 21 -1.17 1.31 -9.40
C GLY A 21 -1.34 2.84 -9.36
N VAL A 22 -2.43 3.33 -8.74
CA VAL A 22 -2.65 4.76 -8.52
C VAL A 22 -1.58 5.35 -7.60
N ALA A 23 -1.29 4.69 -6.48
CA ALA A 23 -0.27 5.12 -5.54
C ALA A 23 1.12 5.21 -6.19
N LYS A 24 1.51 4.21 -6.99
CA LYS A 24 2.75 4.26 -7.79
C LYS A 24 2.75 5.44 -8.76
N GLY A 25 1.63 5.73 -9.41
CA GLY A 25 1.48 6.90 -10.27
C GLY A 25 1.73 8.21 -9.52
N LEU A 26 1.14 8.34 -8.33
CA LEU A 26 1.33 9.49 -7.43
C LEU A 26 2.79 9.60 -6.95
N GLN A 27 3.42 8.46 -6.65
CA GLN A 27 4.81 8.37 -6.23
C GLN A 27 5.77 8.91 -7.30
N ARG A 28 5.51 8.59 -8.58
CA ARG A 28 6.33 9.05 -9.72
C ARG A 28 6.30 10.57 -9.93
N ILE A 29 5.22 11.22 -9.52
CA ILE A 29 5.06 12.68 -9.62
C ILE A 29 5.38 13.39 -8.30
N GLY A 30 5.82 12.66 -7.27
CA GLY A 30 6.27 13.22 -5.98
C GLY A 30 5.17 13.86 -5.14
N VAL A 31 3.89 13.64 -5.48
CA VAL A 31 2.76 14.34 -4.84
C VAL A 31 2.57 13.91 -3.38
N GLN A 32 3.02 12.71 -3.02
CA GLN A 32 2.95 12.18 -1.66
C GLN A 32 3.70 13.02 -0.62
N HIS A 33 4.66 13.84 -1.04
CA HIS A 33 5.40 14.73 -0.14
C HIS A 33 4.65 16.02 0.20
N HIS A 34 3.53 16.28 -0.46
CA HIS A 34 2.79 17.54 -0.37
C HIS A 34 1.27 17.33 -0.24
N CYS A 35 0.82 16.13 0.13
CA CYS A 35 -0.59 15.81 0.26
C CYS A 35 -0.93 15.09 1.57
N HIS A 36 -2.16 15.29 2.03
CA HIS A 36 -2.74 14.52 3.13
C HIS A 36 -3.28 13.21 2.55
N LEU A 37 -2.77 12.08 3.05
CA LEU A 37 -3.19 10.75 2.66
C LEU A 37 -4.21 10.21 3.65
N ILE A 38 -5.33 9.71 3.15
CA ILE A 38 -6.39 9.12 3.96
C ILE A 38 -6.69 7.72 3.41
N GLY A 39 -6.91 6.74 4.27
CA GLY A 39 -7.26 5.40 3.84
C GLY A 39 -8.10 4.63 4.86
N SER A 40 -8.74 3.55 4.41
CA SER A 40 -9.40 2.59 5.29
C SER A 40 -9.14 1.16 4.80
N SER A 41 -8.77 0.24 5.69
CA SER A 41 -8.46 -1.16 5.35
C SER A 41 -7.37 -1.26 4.25
N ALA A 42 -7.65 -1.86 3.10
CA ALA A 42 -6.73 -1.86 1.94
C ALA A 42 -6.32 -0.45 1.48
N GLY A 43 -7.22 0.53 1.63
CA GLY A 43 -6.90 1.93 1.36
C GLY A 43 -5.93 2.50 2.38
N ALA A 44 -6.01 2.09 3.65
CA ALA A 44 -5.06 2.47 4.68
C ALA A 44 -3.67 1.90 4.38
N LEU A 45 -3.61 0.62 3.97
CA LEU A 45 -2.38 0.00 3.51
C LEU A 45 -1.76 0.75 2.31
N THR A 46 -2.59 1.18 1.36
CA THR A 46 -2.14 1.97 0.21
C THR A 46 -1.63 3.36 0.62
N ALA A 47 -2.36 4.05 1.49
CA ALA A 47 -1.99 5.37 2.00
C ALA A 47 -0.65 5.33 2.76
N VAL A 48 -0.49 4.36 3.66
CA VAL A 48 0.75 4.15 4.41
C VAL A 48 1.89 3.75 3.48
N GLY A 49 1.66 2.83 2.54
CA GLY A 49 2.69 2.43 1.57
C GLY A 49 3.17 3.59 0.71
N LEU A 50 2.26 4.49 0.32
CA LEU A 50 2.60 5.69 -0.43
C LEU A 50 3.41 6.67 0.44
N ALA A 51 3.06 6.82 1.72
CA ALA A 51 3.79 7.67 2.65
C ALA A 51 5.22 7.18 2.92
N LEU A 52 5.43 5.86 2.90
CA LEU A 52 6.71 5.17 3.16
C LEU A 52 7.57 4.98 1.90
N ASP A 53 7.11 5.47 0.75
CA ASP A 53 7.73 5.21 -0.55
C ASP A 53 7.94 3.70 -0.79
N SER A 54 6.94 2.88 -0.43
CA SER A 54 6.96 1.42 -0.63
C SER A 54 7.17 1.03 -2.10
N ASP A 55 7.75 -0.14 -2.32
CA ASP A 55 7.96 -0.69 -3.67
C ASP A 55 6.67 -1.36 -4.16
N PHE A 56 5.76 -0.57 -4.73
CA PHE A 56 4.49 -1.07 -5.26
C PHE A 56 4.66 -2.06 -6.43
N ASP A 57 5.78 -2.03 -7.15
CA ASP A 57 6.05 -3.02 -8.21
C ASP A 57 6.35 -4.39 -7.61
N GLN A 58 7.20 -4.43 -6.58
CA GLN A 58 7.49 -5.68 -5.89
C GLN A 58 6.27 -6.22 -5.12
N VAL A 59 5.42 -5.35 -4.58
CA VAL A 59 4.14 -5.75 -3.99
C VAL A 59 3.26 -6.45 -5.03
N MET A 60 3.14 -5.87 -6.23
CA MET A 60 2.34 -6.43 -7.31
C MET A 60 2.92 -7.73 -7.88
N ASP A 61 4.25 -7.81 -8.00
CA ASP A 61 4.94 -9.02 -8.45
C ASP A 61 4.72 -10.17 -7.46
N ARG A 62 4.92 -9.94 -6.16
CA ARG A 62 4.63 -10.95 -5.11
C ARG A 62 3.17 -11.36 -5.08
N ALA A 63 2.24 -10.40 -5.20
CA ALA A 63 0.82 -10.70 -5.20
C ALA A 63 0.39 -11.58 -6.38
N THR A 64 0.95 -11.33 -7.56
CA THR A 64 0.58 -12.05 -8.79
C THR A 64 1.33 -13.36 -8.98
N THR A 65 2.56 -13.48 -8.46
CA THR A 65 3.38 -14.69 -8.64
C THR A 65 3.28 -15.66 -7.47
N MET A 66 3.31 -15.19 -6.23
CA MET A 66 3.30 -16.04 -5.04
C MET A 66 1.87 -16.40 -4.65
N TYR A 67 1.02 -15.39 -4.38
CA TYR A 67 -0.30 -15.65 -3.80
C TYR A 67 -1.28 -16.29 -4.79
N ALA A 68 -1.29 -15.84 -6.05
CA ALA A 68 -2.14 -16.46 -7.07
C ALA A 68 -1.76 -17.93 -7.38
N ARG A 69 -0.49 -18.32 -7.18
CA ARG A 69 -0.05 -19.71 -7.35
C ARG A 69 -0.33 -20.55 -6.12
N THR A 70 -0.10 -20.04 -4.91
CA THR A 70 -0.34 -20.78 -3.67
C THR A 70 -1.84 -20.98 -3.38
N GLU A 71 -2.70 -20.02 -3.71
CA GLU A 71 -4.16 -20.17 -3.55
C GLU A 71 -4.77 -21.19 -4.53
N ARG A 72 -4.28 -21.24 -5.78
CA ARG A 72 -4.71 -22.27 -6.75
C ARG A 72 -4.28 -23.68 -6.35
N ALA A 73 -3.30 -23.82 -5.46
CA ALA A 73 -2.77 -25.11 -5.02
C ALA A 73 -3.49 -25.69 -3.79
N SER A 74 -4.26 -24.90 -3.02
CA SER A 74 -4.90 -25.39 -1.79
C SER A 74 -6.00 -24.45 -1.25
N LEU A 75 -7.14 -25.04 -0.83
CA LEU A 75 -8.19 -24.35 -0.05
C LEU A 75 -7.66 -23.74 1.26
N ARG A 76 -6.57 -24.27 1.83
CA ARG A 76 -5.91 -23.69 3.01
C ARG A 76 -5.16 -22.40 2.68
N GLY A 77 -4.73 -22.22 1.42
CA GLY A 77 -4.03 -21.03 0.95
C GLY A 77 -4.85 -19.75 1.11
N CYS A 78 -6.17 -19.83 0.92
CA CYS A 78 -7.10 -18.70 1.08
C CYS A 78 -7.20 -18.18 2.52
N PHE A 79 -6.76 -18.96 3.53
CA PHE A 79 -6.77 -18.54 4.93
C PHE A 79 -5.43 -17.96 5.40
N ARG A 80 -4.39 -17.99 4.56
CA ARG A 80 -3.04 -17.50 4.87
C ARG A 80 -2.79 -16.04 4.46
N VAL A 81 -3.86 -15.30 4.13
CA VAL A 81 -3.79 -13.89 3.67
C VAL A 81 -2.99 -13.01 4.63
N ARG A 82 -3.09 -13.25 5.95
CA ARG A 82 -2.30 -12.51 6.95
C ARG A 82 -0.79 -12.72 6.77
N GLU A 83 -0.37 -13.95 6.56
CA GLU A 83 1.04 -14.32 6.42
C GLU A 83 1.62 -13.76 5.11
N TYR A 84 0.83 -13.81 4.04
CA TYR A 84 1.13 -13.17 2.76
C TYR A 84 1.27 -11.65 2.89
N LEU A 85 0.37 -11.01 3.65
CA LEU A 85 0.46 -9.58 3.88
C LEU A 85 1.72 -9.22 4.68
N GLN A 86 2.02 -9.96 5.75
CA GLN A 86 3.22 -9.73 6.57
C GLN A 86 4.51 -9.90 5.76
N ASP A 87 4.64 -10.98 4.99
CA ASP A 87 5.80 -11.20 4.12
C ASP A 87 5.96 -10.06 3.10
N CYS A 88 4.86 -9.60 2.50
CA CYS A 88 4.90 -8.50 1.54
C CYS A 88 5.33 -7.19 2.20
N LEU A 89 4.84 -6.91 3.41
CA LEU A 89 5.19 -5.72 4.17
C LEU A 89 6.66 -5.71 4.63
N ASP A 90 7.18 -6.87 5.05
CA ASP A 90 8.57 -6.99 5.50
C ASP A 90 9.57 -6.74 4.35
N HIS A 91 9.20 -7.09 3.12
CA HIS A 91 10.08 -6.95 1.96
C HIS A 91 9.86 -5.67 1.15
N CYS A 92 8.62 -5.20 1.06
CA CYS A 92 8.24 -4.10 0.16
C CYS A 92 7.67 -2.89 0.89
N GLY A 93 7.33 -3.03 2.18
CA GLY A 93 6.54 -2.05 2.93
C GLY A 93 7.34 -0.90 3.55
N ASN A 94 8.67 -0.97 3.58
CA ASN A 94 9.53 0.05 4.21
C ASN A 94 9.13 0.41 5.65
N LEU A 95 8.57 -0.55 6.40
CA LEU A 95 8.01 -0.31 7.75
C LEU A 95 9.03 0.21 8.76
N HIS A 96 10.32 -0.06 8.57
CA HIS A 96 11.40 0.49 9.39
C HIS A 96 11.46 2.03 9.35
N ARG A 97 10.87 2.65 8.31
CA ARG A 97 10.81 4.10 8.11
C ARG A 97 9.54 4.73 8.71
N PHE A 98 8.73 3.97 9.44
CA PHE A 98 7.47 4.48 10.00
C PHE A 98 7.69 5.70 10.90
N ALA A 99 8.79 5.73 11.66
CA ALA A 99 9.17 6.88 12.47
C ALA A 99 9.58 8.12 11.66
N GLU A 100 9.89 7.97 10.36
CA GLU A 100 10.23 9.05 9.43
C GLU A 100 9.00 9.73 8.82
N ILE A 101 7.80 9.18 9.04
CA ILE A 101 6.55 9.89 8.74
C ILE A 101 6.43 11.03 9.75
N GLY A 102 7.12 12.14 9.47
CA GLY A 102 7.10 13.35 10.30
C GLY A 102 5.74 14.04 10.29
N GLU A 103 5.56 15.03 11.16
CA GLU A 103 4.31 15.81 11.29
C GLU A 103 3.87 16.46 9.96
N ASP A 104 4.82 16.74 9.06
CA ASP A 104 4.55 17.31 7.73
C ASP A 104 3.84 16.33 6.76
N ARG A 105 3.96 15.00 7.00
CA ARG A 105 3.28 13.96 6.21
C ARG A 105 2.05 13.48 6.96
N HIS A 106 0.93 14.16 6.73
CA HIS A 106 -0.31 13.82 7.40
C HIS A 106 -0.92 12.56 6.76
N VAL A 107 -0.96 11.46 7.52
CA VAL A 107 -1.58 10.18 7.14
C VAL A 107 -2.69 9.85 8.13
N THR A 108 -3.89 9.55 7.64
CA THR A 108 -5.04 9.13 8.46
C THR A 108 -5.53 7.78 7.97
N VAL A 109 -5.54 6.78 8.85
CA VAL A 109 -5.86 5.38 8.53
C VAL A 109 -6.78 4.71 9.54
#